data_AF-A0A6J8A9Q0-F1
#
_entry.id   AF-A0A6J8A9Q0-F1
#
_cell.length_a   1.000
_cell.length_b   1.000
_cell.length_c   1.000
_cell.angle_alpha   90.00
_cell.angle_beta   90.00
_cell.angle_gamma   90.00
#
_symmetry.space_group_name_H-M   'P 1'
#
loop_
_entity.id
_entity.type
_entity.pdbx_description
1 polymer ?
#
loop_
_entity_poly.entity_id
_entity_poly.type
_entity_poly.pdbx_seq_one_letter_code
_entity_poly.pdbx_strand_id
1 'polypeptide(L)'
;MDWKGCWEKDNLPWHIEDAHSKFLLHLDKITEKKNKAKIFFPLCGKVVGVEYIELALKHPTLETNFDGVWDRGGLEAVDVDQRGKYTDVMKFVMKRGAGCVLEIADRSEEEGPPFNVSAVDITQLYDLKAPPEKVDYEPASEILKSMNVDGMIYYYYKIQS
;
A
#
# COMPACT_ATOMS: atom_id res chain seq x y z
N MET A 1 1.75 -4.31 -16.16
CA MET A 1 0.32 -4.72 -16.26
C MET A 1 -0.51 -3.61 -16.90
N ASP A 2 -1.50 -3.94 -17.72
CA ASP A 2 -2.44 -2.94 -18.29
C ASP A 2 -3.59 -2.62 -17.31
N TRP A 3 -3.29 -1.74 -16.35
CA TRP A 3 -4.29 -1.30 -15.35
C TRP A 3 -5.49 -0.62 -16.00
N LYS A 4 -5.28 0.19 -17.04
CA LYS A 4 -6.36 0.92 -17.72
C LYS A 4 -7.35 -0.05 -18.35
N GLY A 5 -6.86 -1.08 -19.05
CA GLY A 5 -7.69 -2.12 -19.63
C GLY A 5 -8.49 -2.91 -18.59
N CYS A 6 -7.94 -3.16 -17.39
CA CYS A 6 -8.68 -3.81 -16.30
C CYS A 6 -9.87 -2.98 -15.82
N TRP A 7 -9.67 -1.66 -15.64
CA TRP A 7 -10.75 -0.74 -15.26
C TRP A 7 -11.82 -0.55 -16.35
N GLU A 8 -11.42 -0.49 -17.62
CA GLU A 8 -12.36 -0.36 -18.75
C GLU A 8 -13.22 -1.61 -18.95
N LYS A 9 -12.70 -2.79 -18.57
CA LYS A 9 -13.37 -4.09 -18.72
C LYS A 9 -14.07 -4.56 -17.45
N ASP A 10 -14.08 -3.75 -16.39
CA ASP A 10 -14.61 -4.10 -15.07
C ASP A 10 -14.02 -5.42 -14.51
N ASN A 11 -12.78 -5.73 -14.89
CA ASN A 11 -12.07 -6.91 -14.42
C ASN A 11 -11.18 -6.50 -13.23
N LEU A 12 -11.82 -6.37 -12.08
CA LEU A 12 -11.22 -5.82 -10.85
C LEU A 12 -11.21 -6.85 -9.70
N PRO A 13 -10.52 -7.99 -9.86
CA PRO A 13 -10.59 -9.07 -8.89
C PRO A 13 -10.03 -8.69 -7.51
N TRP A 14 -9.22 -7.63 -7.41
CA TRP A 14 -8.68 -7.05 -6.17
C TRP A 14 -9.63 -6.07 -5.46
N HIS A 15 -10.74 -5.67 -6.10
CA HIS A 15 -11.69 -4.73 -5.53
C HIS A 15 -12.57 -5.42 -4.48
N ILE A 16 -12.76 -4.75 -3.35
CA ILE A 16 -13.63 -5.20 -2.26
C ILE A 16 -14.69 -4.11 -2.10
N GLU A 17 -15.97 -4.50 -2.14
CA GLU A 17 -17.09 -3.56 -2.04
C GLU A 17 -17.20 -2.94 -0.63
N ASP A 18 -16.84 -3.70 0.40
CA ASP A 18 -16.87 -3.28 1.79
C ASP A 18 -15.55 -2.63 2.25
N ALA A 19 -15.65 -1.79 3.27
CA ALA A 19 -14.48 -1.23 3.93
C ALA A 19 -13.60 -2.36 4.50
N HIS A 20 -12.30 -2.30 4.23
CA HIS A 20 -11.36 -3.31 4.68
C HIS A 20 -11.34 -3.38 6.22
N SER A 21 -11.71 -4.52 6.81
CA SER A 21 -11.84 -4.69 8.26
C SER A 21 -10.53 -4.38 9.00
N LYS A 22 -9.39 -4.77 8.41
CA LYS A 22 -8.05 -4.49 8.95
C LYS A 22 -7.69 -3.01 8.98
N PHE A 23 -8.23 -2.19 8.08
CA PHE A 23 -7.99 -0.75 8.14
C PHE A 23 -8.52 -0.17 9.46
N LEU A 24 -9.74 -0.53 9.85
CA LEU A 24 -10.34 -0.08 11.11
C LEU A 24 -9.59 -0.63 12.33
N LEU A 25 -9.16 -1.89 12.27
CA LEU A 25 -8.39 -2.53 13.35
C LEU A 25 -7.03 -1.84 13.58
N HIS A 26 -6.39 -1.36 12.51
CA HIS A 26 -5.08 -0.73 12.57
C HIS A 26 -5.12 0.80 12.56
N LEU A 27 -6.29 1.42 12.67
CA LEU A 27 -6.47 2.88 12.63
C LEU A 27 -5.59 3.61 13.66
N ASP A 28 -5.50 3.07 14.89
CA ASP A 28 -4.64 3.64 15.94
C ASP A 28 -3.15 3.58 15.59
N LYS A 29 -2.72 2.56 14.85
CA LYS A 29 -1.34 2.39 14.40
C LYS A 29 -1.02 3.32 13.23
N ILE A 30 -1.98 3.54 12.34
CA ILE A 30 -1.85 4.47 11.20
C ILE A 30 -1.80 5.91 11.70
N THR A 31 -2.71 6.26 12.61
CA THR A 31 -2.90 7.64 13.07
C THR A 31 -2.03 8.00 14.28
N GLU A 32 -1.26 7.06 14.81
CA GLU A 32 -0.54 7.19 16.09
C GLU A 32 -1.45 7.72 17.21
N LYS A 33 -2.69 7.20 17.26
CA LYS A 33 -3.77 7.58 18.20
C LYS A 33 -4.19 9.05 18.13
N LYS A 34 -3.88 9.74 17.04
CA LYS A 34 -4.23 11.15 16.85
C LYS A 34 -5.73 11.31 16.55
N ASN A 35 -6.37 12.22 17.27
CA ASN A 35 -7.74 12.61 16.96
C ASN A 35 -7.80 13.48 15.69
N LYS A 36 -8.79 13.23 14.82
CA LYS A 36 -8.98 13.92 13.52
C LYS A 36 -7.74 13.88 12.62
N ALA A 37 -7.13 12.71 12.50
CA ALA A 37 -5.97 12.47 11.64
C ALA A 37 -6.33 12.54 10.14
N LYS A 38 -5.45 13.10 9.33
CA LYS A 38 -5.51 13.01 7.87
C LYS A 38 -4.80 11.74 7.39
N ILE A 39 -5.51 10.85 6.73
CA ILE A 39 -4.96 9.57 6.25
C ILE A 39 -4.88 9.60 4.73
N PHE A 40 -3.74 9.17 4.19
CA PHE A 40 -3.54 9.00 2.76
C PHE A 40 -3.68 7.53 2.36
N PHE A 41 -4.33 7.29 1.21
CA PHE A 41 -4.60 5.98 0.64
C PHE A 41 -3.97 5.93 -0.76
N PRO A 42 -2.69 5.54 -0.91
CA PRO A 42 -2.05 5.46 -2.21
C PRO A 42 -2.75 4.43 -3.08
N LEU A 43 -2.82 4.71 -4.38
CA LEU A 43 -3.36 3.81 -5.40
C LEU A 43 -4.75 3.24 -5.06
N CYS A 44 -5.60 4.02 -4.37
CA CYS A 44 -6.94 3.62 -3.90
C CYS A 44 -7.96 3.28 -5.01
N GLY A 45 -7.54 3.29 -6.27
CA GLY A 45 -8.31 2.95 -7.46
C GLY A 45 -8.21 4.01 -8.55
N LYS A 46 -8.88 3.72 -9.68
CA LYS A 46 -9.11 4.45 -10.97
C LYS A 46 -8.11 5.48 -11.51
N VAL A 47 -6.95 5.71 -10.89
CA VAL A 47 -5.90 6.62 -11.38
C VAL A 47 -4.58 5.87 -11.42
N VAL A 48 -3.96 5.91 -12.59
CA VAL A 48 -2.89 5.02 -13.04
C VAL A 48 -1.52 5.71 -12.93
N GLY A 49 -0.55 5.02 -12.33
CA GLY A 49 0.88 5.14 -12.67
C GLY A 49 1.74 6.03 -11.76
N VAL A 50 3.02 5.65 -11.64
CA VAL A 50 4.05 6.43 -10.95
C VAL A 50 4.38 7.76 -11.65
N GLU A 51 4.09 7.88 -12.94
CA GLU A 51 4.25 9.13 -13.70
C GLU A 51 3.28 10.22 -13.19
N TYR A 52 2.05 9.83 -12.84
CA TYR A 52 1.08 10.72 -12.22
C TYR A 52 1.53 11.13 -10.82
N ILE A 53 2.14 10.20 -10.09
CA ILE A 53 2.70 10.45 -8.77
C ILE A 53 3.87 11.46 -8.86
N GLU A 54 4.79 11.30 -9.82
CA GLU A 54 5.91 12.23 -10.03
C GLU A 54 5.42 13.61 -10.50
N LEU A 55 4.37 13.66 -11.32
CA LEU A 55 3.70 14.91 -11.73
C LEU A 55 3.01 15.60 -10.55
N ALA A 56 2.32 14.82 -9.71
CA ALA A 56 1.64 15.32 -8.52
C ALA A 56 2.64 15.95 -7.55
N LEU A 57 3.81 15.33 -7.32
CA LEU A 57 4.87 15.89 -6.48
C LEU A 57 5.37 17.28 -6.94
N LYS A 58 5.32 17.54 -8.25
CA LYS A 58 5.76 18.81 -8.85
C LYS A 58 4.64 19.86 -8.86
N HIS A 59 3.41 19.50 -8.48
CA HIS A 59 2.27 20.41 -8.51
C HIS A 59 2.11 21.13 -7.16
N PRO A 60 2.07 22.48 -7.13
CA PRO A 60 2.04 23.25 -5.88
C PRO A 60 0.76 23.06 -5.05
N THR A 61 -0.26 22.40 -5.60
CA THR A 61 -1.52 22.10 -4.90
C THR A 61 -1.57 20.69 -4.33
N LEU A 62 -0.50 19.90 -4.43
CA LEU A 62 -0.47 18.57 -3.84
C LEU A 62 -0.65 18.69 -2.33
N GLU A 63 -1.69 18.06 -1.80
CA GLU A 63 -1.87 17.95 -0.36
C GLU A 63 -0.77 17.04 0.20
N THR A 64 -0.11 17.52 1.25
CA THR A 64 0.97 16.84 1.97
C THR A 64 0.67 16.90 3.46
N ASN A 65 1.61 16.42 4.29
CA ASN A 65 1.50 16.42 5.72
C ASN A 65 0.35 15.55 6.24
N PHE A 66 0.21 14.35 5.69
CA PHE A 66 -0.70 13.34 6.22
C PHE A 66 -0.20 12.81 7.57
N ASP A 67 -1.14 12.52 8.46
CA ASP A 67 -0.89 11.96 9.79
C ASP A 67 -0.72 10.43 9.77
N GLY A 68 -1.10 9.78 8.67
CA GLY A 68 -0.81 8.38 8.44
C GLY A 68 -1.09 7.92 7.01
N VAL A 69 -0.60 6.73 6.68
CA VAL A 69 -0.79 6.08 5.37
C VAL A 69 -1.35 4.67 5.56
N TRP A 70 -2.37 4.33 4.77
CA TRP A 70 -2.83 2.95 4.58
C TRP A 70 -2.53 2.52 3.15
N ASP A 71 -1.44 1.79 2.97
CA ASP A 71 -0.98 1.30 1.67
C ASP A 71 -1.46 -0.13 1.48
N ARG A 72 -2.55 -0.28 0.72
CA ARG A 72 -3.15 -1.58 0.43
C ARG A 72 -3.11 -1.86 -1.05
N GLY A 73 -2.32 -2.85 -1.45
CA GLY A 73 -2.11 -3.17 -2.85
C GLY A 73 -1.41 -2.06 -3.64
N GLY A 74 -0.80 -1.08 -2.97
CA GLY A 74 -0.10 0.02 -3.63
C GLY A 74 1.33 -0.36 -3.95
N LEU A 75 2.17 -0.55 -2.93
CA LEU A 75 3.59 -0.87 -3.12
C LEU A 75 3.82 -2.12 -4.00
N GLU A 76 3.04 -3.18 -3.78
CA GLU A 76 3.12 -4.44 -4.53
C GLU A 76 2.53 -4.37 -5.95
N ALA A 77 1.82 -3.29 -6.29
CA ALA A 77 1.31 -3.03 -7.64
C ALA A 77 2.31 -2.26 -8.52
N VAL A 78 3.36 -1.69 -7.93
CA VAL A 78 4.37 -0.88 -8.61
C VAL A 78 5.50 -1.77 -9.13
N ASP A 79 5.87 -1.55 -10.39
CA ASP A 79 7.00 -2.21 -11.05
C ASP A 79 8.29 -2.01 -10.24
N VAL A 80 9.13 -3.05 -10.15
CA VAL A 80 10.27 -3.14 -9.21
C VAL A 80 11.23 -1.95 -9.33
N ASP A 81 11.52 -1.52 -10.56
CA ASP A 81 12.43 -0.40 -10.86
C ASP A 81 11.84 0.98 -10.49
N GLN A 82 10.52 1.06 -10.27
CA GLN A 82 9.81 2.29 -9.91
C GLN A 82 9.49 2.41 -8.42
N ARG A 83 9.66 1.33 -7.64
CA ARG A 83 9.33 1.30 -6.20
C ARG A 83 10.06 2.37 -5.38
N GLY A 84 11.32 2.65 -5.69
CA GLY A 84 12.07 3.72 -5.01
C GLY A 84 11.41 5.09 -5.18
N LYS A 85 10.95 5.42 -6.40
CA LYS A 85 10.21 6.66 -6.66
C LYS A 85 8.89 6.68 -5.89
N TYR A 86 8.18 5.55 -5.85
CA TYR A 86 6.94 5.42 -5.12
C TYR A 86 7.13 5.67 -3.61
N THR A 87 8.13 5.06 -2.99
CA THR A 87 8.37 5.25 -1.55
C THR A 87 8.91 6.63 -1.23
N ASP A 88 9.66 7.28 -2.12
CA ASP A 88 10.04 8.69 -1.98
C ASP A 88 8.83 9.61 -1.88
N VAL A 89 7.77 9.32 -2.66
CA VAL A 89 6.51 10.06 -2.58
C VAL A 89 5.82 9.80 -1.26
N MET A 90 5.72 8.53 -0.84
CA MET A 90 5.10 8.19 0.44
C MET A 90 5.81 8.92 1.59
N LYS A 91 7.15 8.91 1.61
CA LYS A 91 7.97 9.64 2.58
C LYS A 91 7.72 11.15 2.53
N PHE A 92 7.57 11.72 1.33
CA PHE A 92 7.32 13.16 1.15
C PHE A 92 5.94 13.62 1.64
N VAL A 93 4.88 12.84 1.37
CA VAL A 93 3.51 13.24 1.72
C VAL A 93 3.21 13.03 3.22
N MET A 94 3.95 12.17 3.91
CA MET A 94 3.82 11.91 5.34
C MET A 94 4.46 13.01 6.21
N LYS A 95 3.81 13.35 7.33
CA LYS A 95 4.48 14.10 8.41
C LYS A 95 5.53 13.21 9.05
N ARG A 96 6.68 13.78 9.46
CA ARG A 96 7.65 13.06 10.32
C ARG A 96 6.96 12.43 11.54
N GLY A 97 7.26 11.15 11.78
CA GLY A 97 6.66 10.34 12.83
C GLY A 97 5.24 9.82 12.53
N ALA A 98 4.69 10.05 11.32
CA ALA A 98 3.42 9.47 10.92
C ALA A 98 3.53 7.94 10.82
N GLY A 99 2.45 7.25 11.19
CA GLY A 99 2.34 5.81 11.05
C GLY A 99 1.98 5.43 9.61
N CYS A 100 2.59 4.37 9.11
CA CYS A 100 2.21 3.79 7.82
C CYS A 100 2.04 2.28 7.99
N VAL A 101 0.90 1.76 7.53
CA VAL A 101 0.64 0.32 7.48
C VAL A 101 0.57 -0.12 6.03
N LEU A 102 1.39 -1.11 5.69
CA LEU A 102 1.51 -1.73 4.38
C LEU A 102 0.83 -3.11 4.43
N GLU A 103 -0.14 -3.37 3.56
CA GLU A 103 -0.65 -4.72 3.27
C GLU A 103 0.16 -5.30 2.11
N ILE A 104 0.79 -6.45 2.34
CA ILE A 104 1.68 -7.10 1.39
C ILE A 104 1.30 -8.56 1.24
N ALA A 105 1.10 -9.00 0.01
CA ALA A 105 0.87 -10.37 -0.36
C ALA A 105 2.15 -11.21 -0.27
N ASP A 106 2.10 -12.26 0.56
CA ASP A 106 3.03 -13.38 0.52
C ASP A 106 2.47 -14.44 -0.44
N ARG A 107 3.15 -14.61 -1.58
CA ARG A 107 2.82 -15.60 -2.60
C ARG A 107 4.09 -16.20 -3.19
N SER A 108 3.97 -17.44 -3.66
CA SER A 108 5.07 -18.22 -4.26
C SER A 108 5.40 -17.84 -5.71
N GLU A 109 4.56 -17.04 -6.36
CA GLU A 109 4.76 -16.62 -7.75
C GLU A 109 5.64 -15.37 -7.83
N GLU A 110 6.57 -15.38 -8.80
CA GLU A 110 7.44 -14.24 -9.10
C GLU A 110 6.77 -13.22 -10.04
N GLU A 111 5.77 -13.64 -10.81
CA GLU A 111 5.01 -12.77 -11.70
C GLU A 111 3.95 -11.98 -10.90
N GLY A 112 3.91 -10.66 -11.11
CA GLY A 112 2.94 -9.78 -10.49
C GLY A 112 2.18 -8.92 -11.50
N PRO A 113 1.35 -7.98 -11.02
CA PRO A 113 1.01 -7.73 -9.62
C PRO A 113 -0.10 -8.67 -9.06
N PRO A 114 -0.17 -8.84 -7.72
CA PRO A 114 0.77 -8.29 -6.74
C PRO A 114 2.13 -8.95 -6.87
N PHE A 115 3.18 -8.11 -6.89
CA PHE A 115 4.57 -8.54 -6.93
C PHE A 115 5.05 -8.87 -5.52
N ASN A 116 5.99 -9.80 -5.37
CA ASN A 116 6.57 -10.08 -4.06
C ASN A 116 7.35 -8.86 -3.53
N VAL A 117 7.11 -8.52 -2.27
CA VAL A 117 7.82 -7.48 -1.52
C VAL A 117 8.16 -8.05 -0.15
N SER A 118 9.45 -8.27 0.11
CA SER A 118 9.91 -8.80 1.39
C SER A 118 10.06 -7.71 2.45
N ALA A 119 10.14 -8.10 3.73
CA ALA A 119 10.50 -7.18 4.80
C ALA A 119 11.88 -6.52 4.60
N VAL A 120 12.80 -7.19 3.90
CA VAL A 120 14.10 -6.62 3.51
C VAL A 120 13.92 -5.52 2.48
N ASP A 121 13.07 -5.74 1.46
CA ASP A 121 12.75 -4.73 0.46
C ASP A 121 12.11 -3.50 1.11
N ILE A 122 11.15 -3.70 2.02
CA ILE A 122 10.51 -2.60 2.77
C ILE A 122 11.55 -1.81 3.57
N THR A 123 12.47 -2.52 4.25
CA THR A 123 13.55 -1.89 5.03
C THR A 123 14.43 -1.01 4.16
N GLN A 124 14.79 -1.49 2.97
CA GLN A 124 15.64 -0.75 2.03
C GLN A 124 14.90 0.43 1.38
N LEU A 125 13.67 0.21 0.89
CA LEU A 125 12.88 1.21 0.18
C LEU A 125 12.46 2.40 1.07
N TYR A 126 12.26 2.15 2.37
CA TYR A 126 11.89 3.17 3.36
C TYR A 126 13.06 3.63 4.24
N ASP A 127 14.29 3.21 3.95
CA ASP A 127 15.49 3.60 4.70
C ASP A 127 15.38 3.30 6.22
N LEU A 128 14.75 2.18 6.58
CA LEU A 128 14.46 1.84 7.97
C LEU A 128 15.72 1.36 8.72
N LYS A 129 15.83 1.73 9.99
CA LYS A 129 16.94 1.31 10.87
C LYS A 129 16.80 -0.13 11.39
N ALA A 130 15.61 -0.70 11.26
CA ALA A 130 15.27 -2.05 11.67
C ALA A 130 14.17 -2.58 10.73
N PRO A 131 13.98 -3.91 10.65
CA PRO A 131 12.88 -4.49 9.90
C PRO A 131 11.52 -3.91 10.32
N PRO A 132 10.56 -3.80 9.39
CA PRO A 132 9.22 -3.32 9.71
C PRO A 132 8.54 -4.24 10.73
N GLU A 133 7.71 -3.65 11.60
CA GLU A 133 6.96 -4.42 12.60
C GLU A 133 5.82 -5.17 11.91
N LYS A 134 5.83 -6.50 11.94
CA LYS A 134 4.68 -7.30 11.49
C LYS A 134 3.57 -7.22 12.54
N VAL A 135 2.46 -6.56 12.22
CA VAL A 135 1.38 -6.27 13.17
C VAL A 135 0.16 -7.17 13.03
N ASP A 136 0.00 -7.82 11.88
CA ASP A 136 -1.15 -8.70 11.60
C ASP A 136 -0.90 -9.57 10.37
N TYR A 137 -1.79 -10.52 10.13
CA TYR A 137 -1.88 -11.30 8.90
C TYR A 137 -3.30 -11.82 8.67
N GLU A 138 -3.66 -12.12 7.43
CA GLU A 138 -4.86 -12.90 7.13
C GLU A 138 -4.74 -13.66 5.79
N PRO A 139 -5.38 -14.84 5.66
CA PRO A 139 -5.42 -15.56 4.38
C PRO A 139 -6.13 -14.73 3.32
N ALA A 140 -5.59 -14.69 2.10
CA ALA A 140 -6.20 -13.96 1.00
C ALA A 140 -7.61 -14.47 0.67
N SER A 141 -7.91 -15.74 0.94
CA SER A 141 -9.23 -16.34 0.75
C SER A 141 -10.32 -15.74 1.65
N GLU A 142 -9.96 -15.13 2.79
CA GLU A 142 -10.91 -14.42 3.66
C GLU A 142 -11.31 -13.05 3.08
N ILE A 143 -10.40 -12.45 2.29
CA ILE A 143 -10.56 -11.14 1.68
C ILE A 143 -11.14 -11.27 0.26
N LEU A 144 -10.48 -12.06 -0.59
CA LEU A 144 -10.74 -12.24 -2.02
C LEU A 144 -11.53 -13.54 -2.24
N LYS A 145 -12.71 -13.61 -1.60
CA LYS A 145 -13.55 -14.82 -1.55
C LYS A 145 -13.94 -15.39 -2.94
N SER A 146 -13.93 -14.55 -3.97
CA SER A 146 -14.27 -14.91 -5.35
C SER A 146 -13.07 -15.38 -6.17
N MET A 147 -11.85 -15.33 -5.63
CA MET A 147 -10.61 -15.69 -6.32
C MET A 147 -10.03 -17.00 -5.79
N ASN A 148 -9.39 -17.77 -6.68
CA ASN A 148 -8.59 -18.94 -6.29
C ASN A 148 -7.19 -18.49 -5.84
N VAL A 149 -7.10 -18.00 -4.61
CA VAL A 149 -5.87 -17.47 -3.97
C VAL A 149 -5.35 -18.42 -2.89
N ASP A 150 -5.48 -19.73 -3.12
CA ASP A 150 -5.12 -20.73 -2.13
C ASP A 150 -3.63 -20.64 -1.75
N GLY A 151 -3.36 -20.67 -0.44
CA GLY A 151 -2.01 -20.51 0.11
C GLY A 151 -1.44 -19.07 0.11
N MET A 152 -2.13 -18.07 -0.45
CA MET A 152 -1.72 -16.67 -0.38
C MET A 152 -2.11 -16.06 0.98
N ILE A 153 -1.18 -15.34 1.61
CA ILE A 153 -1.38 -14.70 2.90
C ILE A 153 -1.06 -13.22 2.76
N TYR A 154 -1.91 -12.34 3.26
CA TYR A 154 -1.56 -10.93 3.43
C TYR A 154 -0.90 -10.70 4.78
N TYR A 155 0.24 -10.03 4.78
CA TYR A 155 0.89 -9.52 5.98
C TYR A 155 0.72 -8.02 6.09
N TYR A 156 0.51 -7.55 7.32
CA TYR A 156 0.43 -6.15 7.64
C TYR A 156 1.71 -5.72 8.36
N TYR A 157 2.42 -4.78 7.75
CA TYR A 157 3.66 -4.24 8.27
C TYR A 157 3.46 -2.78 8.68
N LYS A 158 3.84 -2.45 9.91
CA LYS A 158 3.89 -1.07 10.40
C LYS A 158 5.30 -0.52 10.22
N ILE A 159 5.36 0.68 9.67
CA ILE A 159 6.55 1.54 9.63
C ILE A 159 6.19 2.94 10.14
N GLN A 160 7.21 3.77 10.35
CA GLN A 160 7.07 5.17 10.69
C GLN A 160 8.00 6.01 9.84
N SER A 161 7.53 7.17 9.36
CA SER A 161 8.31 8.12 8.55
C SER A 161 9.30 8.95 9.37
#